data_AF-A0A840G5T9-F1
#
_entry.id   AF-A0A840G5T9-F1
#
_cell.length_a   1.000
_cell.length_b   1.000
_cell.length_c   1.000
_cell.angle_alpha   90.00
_cell.angle_beta   90.00
_cell.angle_gamma   90.00
#
_symmetry.space_group_name_H-M   'P 1'
#
loop_
_entity.id
_entity.type
_entity.pdbx_description
1 polymer ?
#
loop_
_entity_poly.entity_id
_entity_poly.type
_entity_poly.pdbx_seq_one_letter_code
_entity_poly.pdbx_strand_id
1 'polypeptide(L)'
;MAHKTPLRQIAIAALAAELPVSAGQPPAEFRLFPAGRFRSVDGRPERPAKGWLMDARVAARLIDAAKARKSDYVIDYEHQTLHAAKNGQPAPAAAWFHDLEWREGDGLYCVTPTWTAAAAAHVAAREYRYVSPVFTWDKDTGEVLKLLHGALVNDPGIDGLTDFSALRAFGPEGSTHGGDDMDLLEKLLGALGLPADADAETGLATVTALKAKAGKADALTTEVAALKASAPDPARFVSVETMRALQTEVAALKTQLQGGEVDGLVKTALAESRLLPAQETWARELGGKDVAALKSYLGTVTPNPALAGKTQTEGKGAGSRDEATTLSVVELAVCKATGTSAEDFLKTKQATAA
;
A
#
# COMPACT_ATOMS: atom_id res chain seq x y z
N MET A 1 3.75 13.44 41.21
CA MET A 1 2.97 12.82 40.12
C MET A 1 3.05 11.31 40.31
N ALA A 2 1.96 10.67 40.71
CA ALA A 2 1.94 9.23 40.91
C ALA A 2 1.94 8.54 39.55
N HIS A 3 3.03 7.82 39.22
CA HIS A 3 3.07 6.93 38.08
C HIS A 3 2.05 5.81 38.30
N LYS A 4 0.87 5.91 37.67
CA LYS A 4 -0.05 4.78 37.52
C LYS A 4 0.65 3.75 36.65
N THR A 5 1.18 2.69 37.24
CA THR A 5 1.55 1.48 36.52
C THR A 5 0.32 0.99 35.76
N PRO A 6 0.35 0.88 34.42
CA PRO A 6 -0.79 0.37 33.68
C PRO A 6 -1.09 -1.05 34.15
N LEU A 7 -2.35 -1.30 34.52
CA LEU A 7 -2.83 -2.63 34.89
C LEU A 7 -2.76 -3.51 33.64
N ARG A 8 -1.80 -4.43 33.60
CA ARG A 8 -1.70 -5.45 32.54
C ARG A 8 -2.99 -6.26 32.51
N GLN A 9 -3.71 -6.25 31.38
CA GLN A 9 -4.91 -7.06 31.24
C GLN A 9 -4.53 -8.53 31.02
N ILE A 10 -5.12 -9.43 31.80
CA ILE A 10 -4.81 -10.88 31.81
C ILE A 10 -5.96 -11.65 31.12
N ALA A 11 -5.63 -12.69 30.34
CA ALA A 11 -6.58 -13.70 29.87
C ALA A 11 -5.96 -15.11 29.88
N ILE A 12 -6.79 -16.17 29.77
CA ILE A 12 -6.41 -17.59 29.86
C ILE A 12 -6.68 -18.32 28.53
N ALA A 13 -5.69 -19.06 28.03
CA ALA A 13 -5.73 -19.78 26.75
C ALA A 13 -5.23 -21.22 26.91
N ALA A 14 -5.62 -22.05 25.95
CA ALA A 14 -5.19 -23.44 25.79
C ALA A 14 -4.78 -23.67 24.32
N LEU A 15 -3.77 -24.50 24.08
CA LEU A 15 -3.05 -24.60 22.81
C LEU A 15 -2.42 -25.98 22.70
N ALA A 16 -2.49 -26.74 21.60
CA ALA A 16 -1.93 -28.09 21.58
C ALA A 16 -0.70 -28.29 20.68
N ALA A 17 0.22 -29.18 21.07
CA ALA A 17 1.37 -29.62 20.27
C ALA A 17 1.45 -31.15 20.22
N GLU A 18 1.93 -31.73 19.11
CA GLU A 18 2.02 -33.20 18.95
C GLU A 18 3.08 -33.80 19.87
N LEU A 19 2.73 -34.92 20.51
CA LEU A 19 3.64 -35.71 21.33
C LEU A 19 4.39 -36.72 20.46
N PRO A 20 5.73 -36.67 20.39
CA PRO A 20 6.49 -37.71 19.71
C PRO A 20 6.39 -39.01 20.53
N VAL A 21 5.85 -40.08 19.94
CA VAL A 21 5.84 -41.41 20.56
C VAL A 21 7.09 -42.16 20.12
N SER A 22 7.93 -42.56 21.07
CA SER A 22 9.12 -43.38 20.81
C SER A 22 8.91 -44.76 21.43
N ALA A 23 9.00 -45.82 20.62
CA ALA A 23 8.90 -47.22 21.07
C ALA A 23 7.68 -47.55 21.95
N GLY A 24 6.53 -46.91 21.69
CA GLY A 24 5.30 -47.13 22.47
C GLY A 24 5.37 -46.60 23.91
N GLN A 25 6.27 -45.65 24.20
CA GLN A 25 6.34 -44.95 25.48
C GLN A 25 5.98 -43.47 25.28
N PRO A 26 5.35 -42.83 26.29
CA PRO A 26 5.14 -41.40 26.26
C PRO A 26 6.49 -40.67 26.27
N PRO A 27 6.58 -39.47 25.68
CA PRO A 27 7.85 -38.78 25.54
C PRO A 27 8.45 -38.35 26.88
N ALA A 28 9.77 -38.43 26.97
CA ALA A 28 10.57 -37.94 28.10
C ALA A 28 10.71 -36.40 28.12
N GLU A 29 10.31 -35.74 27.04
CA GLU A 29 10.27 -34.28 26.91
C GLU A 29 9.34 -33.90 25.76
N PHE A 30 8.70 -32.74 25.83
CA PHE A 30 7.87 -32.24 24.75
C PHE A 30 7.78 -30.72 24.78
N ARG A 31 7.53 -30.12 23.60
CA ARG A 31 7.39 -28.67 23.46
C ARG A 31 6.04 -28.22 23.99
N LEU A 32 6.05 -27.25 24.92
CA LEU A 32 4.84 -26.57 25.40
C LEU A 32 4.51 -25.38 24.50
N PHE A 33 5.52 -24.56 24.18
CA PHE A 33 5.32 -23.33 23.39
C PHE A 33 6.38 -23.22 22.29
N PRO A 34 6.02 -22.86 21.05
CA PRO A 34 7.00 -22.52 20.02
C PRO A 34 7.65 -21.16 20.32
N ALA A 35 8.88 -20.96 19.84
CA ALA A 35 9.58 -19.70 19.91
C ALA A 35 8.94 -18.65 18.98
N GLY A 36 9.03 -17.39 19.38
CA GLY A 36 8.50 -16.26 18.64
C GLY A 36 6.99 -16.07 18.83
N ARG A 37 6.32 -15.65 17.74
CA ARG A 37 4.89 -15.34 17.76
C ARG A 37 4.09 -16.54 17.30
N PHE A 38 3.03 -16.86 18.05
CA PHE A 38 2.18 -18.01 17.76
C PHE A 38 0.71 -17.71 18.03
N ARG A 39 -0.15 -18.54 17.44
CA ARG A 39 -1.62 -18.43 17.47
C ARG A 39 -2.21 -19.82 17.49
N SER A 40 -3.41 -19.94 18.04
CA SER A 40 -4.21 -21.16 17.89
C SER A 40 -4.94 -21.16 16.54
N VAL A 41 -5.27 -22.36 16.07
CA VAL A 41 -6.05 -22.63 14.85
C VAL A 41 -7.43 -21.98 14.90
N ASP A 42 -8.02 -21.92 16.09
CA ASP A 42 -9.31 -21.25 16.30
C ASP A 42 -9.23 -19.70 16.29
N GLY A 43 -8.06 -19.13 15.96
CA GLY A 43 -7.86 -17.71 15.74
C GLY A 43 -7.48 -16.90 16.98
N ARG A 44 -7.40 -17.52 18.17
CA ARG A 44 -6.93 -16.82 19.38
C ARG A 44 -5.41 -16.53 19.33
N PRO A 45 -4.95 -15.46 20.01
CA PRO A 45 -5.74 -14.45 20.71
C PRO A 45 -6.29 -13.41 19.73
N GLU A 46 -7.50 -12.90 20.01
CA GLU A 46 -8.05 -11.73 19.30
C GLU A 46 -7.17 -10.49 19.50
N ARG A 47 -6.57 -10.35 20.69
CA ARG A 47 -5.65 -9.26 21.04
C ARG A 47 -4.42 -9.75 21.81
N PRO A 48 -3.20 -9.33 21.40
CA PRO A 48 -2.93 -8.45 20.25
C PRO A 48 -3.07 -9.19 18.91
N ALA A 49 -3.33 -8.43 17.84
CA ALA A 49 -3.47 -8.96 16.46
C ALA A 49 -2.18 -9.60 15.90
N LYS A 50 -1.06 -9.54 16.63
CA LYS A 50 0.19 -10.24 16.30
C LYS A 50 0.31 -11.62 16.95
N GLY A 51 -0.65 -12.05 17.77
CA GLY A 51 -0.62 -13.34 18.46
C GLY A 51 0.07 -13.30 19.82
N TRP A 52 0.17 -14.47 20.45
CA TRP A 52 0.96 -14.66 21.66
C TRP A 52 2.46 -14.58 21.35
N LEU A 53 3.27 -14.30 22.37
CA LEU A 53 4.71 -14.16 22.26
C LEU A 53 5.42 -15.01 23.32
N MET A 54 6.33 -15.87 22.84
CA MET A 54 7.29 -16.63 23.64
C MET A 54 8.71 -16.35 23.13
N ASP A 55 9.49 -15.60 23.89
CA ASP A 55 10.92 -15.35 23.61
C ASP A 55 11.77 -15.82 24.79
N ALA A 56 13.11 -15.79 24.65
CA ALA A 56 14.03 -16.23 25.70
C ALA A 56 13.81 -15.52 27.05
N ARG A 57 13.45 -14.23 27.03
CA ARG A 57 13.14 -13.46 28.26
C ARG A 57 11.82 -13.90 28.88
N VAL A 58 10.78 -14.13 28.07
CA VAL A 58 9.49 -14.67 28.54
C VAL A 58 9.68 -16.06 29.13
N ALA A 59 10.43 -16.92 28.43
CA ALA A 59 10.76 -18.28 28.86
C ALA A 59 11.55 -18.29 30.17
N ALA A 60 12.57 -17.43 30.32
CA ALA A 60 13.32 -17.30 31.56
C ALA A 60 12.42 -16.98 32.76
N ARG A 61 11.44 -16.07 32.60
CA ARG A 61 10.46 -15.78 33.67
C ARG A 61 9.60 -16.99 34.03
N LEU A 62 9.20 -17.79 33.04
CA LEU A 62 8.39 -19.00 33.28
C LEU A 62 9.22 -20.09 33.96
N ILE A 63 10.48 -20.26 33.57
CA ILE A 63 11.42 -21.20 34.18
C ILE A 63 11.69 -20.80 35.65
N ASP A 64 11.95 -19.53 35.92
CA ASP A 64 12.14 -19.04 37.29
C ASP A 64 10.88 -19.20 38.13
N ALA A 65 9.70 -18.92 37.54
CA ALA A 65 8.43 -19.13 38.20
C ALA A 65 8.19 -20.61 38.53
N ALA A 66 8.53 -21.53 37.61
CA ALA A 66 8.42 -22.97 37.82
C ALA A 66 9.31 -23.43 38.98
N LYS A 67 10.61 -23.08 38.97
CA LYS A 67 11.57 -23.37 40.05
C LYS A 67 11.14 -22.83 41.42
N ALA A 68 10.41 -21.72 41.45
CA ALA A 68 9.90 -21.13 42.67
C ALA A 68 8.62 -21.82 43.21
N ARG A 69 7.96 -22.67 42.42
CA ARG A 69 6.79 -23.41 42.89
C ARG A 69 7.23 -24.53 43.83
N LYS A 70 6.41 -24.79 44.85
CA LYS A 70 6.56 -25.97 45.71
C LYS A 70 5.80 -27.20 45.19
N SER A 71 4.94 -26.99 44.21
CA SER A 71 4.01 -27.99 43.69
C SER A 71 4.22 -28.13 42.19
N ASP A 72 4.10 -29.35 41.71
CA ASP A 72 4.22 -29.66 40.30
C ASP A 72 3.04 -29.12 39.48
N TYR A 73 3.30 -28.92 38.19
CA TYR A 73 2.26 -28.70 37.20
C TYR A 73 1.60 -30.04 36.89
N VAL A 74 0.27 -30.02 36.82
CA VAL A 74 -0.51 -31.17 36.37
C VAL A 74 -0.64 -31.14 34.84
N ILE A 75 -0.60 -32.31 34.22
CA ILE A 75 -1.18 -32.56 32.90
C ILE A 75 -2.45 -33.36 33.17
N ASP A 76 -3.62 -32.84 32.80
CA ASP A 76 -4.88 -33.57 32.92
C ASP A 76 -5.29 -34.21 31.58
N TYR A 77 -6.54 -34.66 31.48
CA TYR A 77 -7.15 -35.06 30.21
C TYR A 77 -8.22 -34.02 29.84
N GLU A 78 -8.28 -33.63 28.57
CA GLU A 78 -9.38 -32.83 28.00
C GLU A 78 -9.73 -31.57 28.83
N HIS A 79 -8.70 -30.91 29.39
CA HIS A 79 -8.83 -29.71 30.22
C HIS A 79 -9.76 -29.88 31.43
N GLN A 80 -9.91 -31.09 31.98
CA GLN A 80 -10.84 -31.34 33.09
C GLN A 80 -10.49 -30.52 34.35
N THR A 81 -9.25 -30.10 34.58
CA THR A 81 -8.90 -29.17 35.68
C THR A 81 -9.64 -27.84 35.57
N LEU A 82 -9.95 -27.38 34.34
CA LEU A 82 -10.79 -26.20 34.10
C LEU A 82 -12.28 -26.52 34.12
N HIS A 83 -12.66 -27.69 33.61
CA HIS A 83 -14.06 -28.03 33.35
C HIS A 83 -14.79 -28.73 34.51
N ALA A 84 -14.06 -29.41 35.39
CA ALA A 84 -14.59 -30.23 36.49
C ALA A 84 -15.57 -29.45 37.38
N ALA A 85 -15.26 -28.19 37.69
CA ALA A 85 -16.14 -27.34 38.50
C ALA A 85 -17.50 -27.04 37.83
N LYS A 86 -17.59 -27.12 36.49
CA LYS A 86 -18.81 -26.86 35.72
C LYS A 86 -19.55 -28.13 35.35
N ASN A 87 -18.85 -29.19 34.97
CA ASN A 87 -19.45 -30.43 34.47
C ASN A 87 -19.56 -31.55 35.52
N GLY A 88 -18.91 -31.39 36.69
CA GLY A 88 -18.91 -32.38 37.77
C GLY A 88 -18.12 -33.66 37.48
N GLN A 89 -17.39 -33.73 36.37
CA GLN A 89 -16.59 -34.89 36.00
C GLN A 89 -15.23 -34.88 36.72
N PRO A 90 -14.62 -36.06 36.96
CA PRO A 90 -13.31 -36.14 37.58
C PRO A 90 -12.23 -35.51 36.67
N ALA A 91 -11.20 -34.92 37.30
CA ALA A 91 -10.01 -34.41 36.64
C ALA A 91 -8.76 -35.22 37.05
N PRO A 92 -8.62 -36.47 36.56
CA PRO A 92 -7.45 -37.26 36.88
C PRO A 92 -6.19 -36.67 36.24
N ALA A 93 -5.06 -36.74 36.94
CA ALA A 93 -3.77 -36.36 36.38
C ALA A 93 -3.29 -37.44 35.39
N ALA A 94 -2.96 -37.01 34.18
CA ALA A 94 -2.24 -37.80 33.17
C ALA A 94 -0.73 -37.83 33.47
N ALA A 95 -0.15 -36.69 33.86
CA ALA A 95 1.25 -36.56 34.22
C ALA A 95 1.48 -35.41 35.20
N TRP A 96 2.70 -35.35 35.74
CA TRP A 96 3.20 -34.25 36.54
C TRP A 96 4.54 -33.78 36.01
N PHE A 97 4.81 -32.47 36.07
CA PHE A 97 6.11 -31.94 35.67
C PHE A 97 6.47 -30.68 36.46
N HIS A 98 7.77 -30.39 36.47
CA HIS A 98 8.32 -29.23 37.17
C HIS A 98 9.32 -28.49 36.29
N ASP A 99 10.20 -29.23 35.63
CA ASP A 99 11.34 -28.69 34.92
C ASP A 99 10.97 -28.19 33.52
N LEU A 100 11.44 -26.98 33.23
CA LEU A 100 11.23 -26.29 31.97
C LEU A 100 12.58 -25.92 31.35
N GLU A 101 12.71 -26.10 30.04
CA GLU A 101 13.93 -25.80 29.28
C GLU A 101 13.61 -24.92 28.08
N TRP A 102 14.33 -23.81 27.94
CA TRP A 102 14.28 -22.98 26.73
C TRP A 102 15.30 -23.46 25.71
N ARG A 103 14.84 -23.72 24.49
CA ARG A 103 15.69 -24.08 23.33
C ARG A 103 15.65 -22.94 22.33
N GLU A 104 16.79 -22.27 22.15
CA GLU A 104 16.91 -21.07 21.34
C GLU A 104 16.45 -21.32 19.89
N GLY A 105 15.57 -20.46 19.39
CA GLY A 105 14.99 -20.59 18.05
C GLY A 105 13.89 -21.65 17.90
N ASP A 106 13.65 -22.49 18.92
CA ASP A 106 12.70 -23.60 18.84
C ASP A 106 11.50 -23.41 19.79
N GLY A 107 11.72 -23.32 21.10
CA GLY A 107 10.62 -23.15 22.04
C GLY A 107 10.91 -23.46 23.49
N LEU A 108 9.85 -23.41 24.30
CA LEU A 108 9.86 -23.79 25.71
C LEU A 108 9.37 -25.23 25.87
N TYR A 109 10.19 -26.07 26.47
CA TYR A 109 9.96 -27.49 26.66
C TYR A 109 9.61 -27.82 28.10
N CYS A 110 8.71 -28.79 28.27
CA CYS A 110 8.62 -29.59 29.47
C CYS A 110 9.67 -30.69 29.38
N VAL A 111 10.54 -30.80 30.38
CA VAL A 111 11.53 -31.87 30.47
C VAL A 111 11.21 -32.75 31.66
N THR A 112 11.45 -34.05 31.54
CA THR A 112 11.23 -35.05 32.60
C THR A 112 9.80 -35.09 33.19
N PRO A 113 8.73 -35.17 32.36
CA PRO A 113 7.39 -35.39 32.86
C PRO A 113 7.27 -36.79 33.49
N THR A 114 6.60 -36.87 34.63
CA THR A 114 6.25 -38.13 35.30
C THR A 114 4.85 -38.55 34.86
N TRP A 115 4.79 -39.43 33.86
CA TRP A 115 3.54 -39.98 33.35
C TRP A 115 2.92 -41.01 34.29
N THR A 116 1.59 -41.01 34.39
CA THR A 116 0.86 -42.12 35.00
C THR A 116 0.87 -43.34 34.06
N ALA A 117 0.72 -44.55 34.62
CA ALA A 117 0.64 -45.76 33.81
C ALA A 117 -0.54 -45.72 32.81
N ALA A 118 -1.67 -45.15 33.22
CA ALA A 118 -2.83 -44.96 32.34
C ALA A 118 -2.52 -44.01 31.18
N ALA A 119 -1.93 -42.84 31.45
CA ALA A 119 -1.55 -41.89 30.40
C ALA A 119 -0.52 -42.48 29.44
N ALA A 120 0.48 -43.19 29.97
CA ALA A 120 1.48 -43.87 29.17
C ALA A 120 0.84 -44.86 28.20
N ALA A 121 -0.13 -45.66 28.67
CA ALA A 121 -0.89 -46.58 27.83
C ALA A 121 -1.71 -45.85 26.75
N HIS A 122 -2.43 -44.78 27.12
CA HIS A 122 -3.21 -44.00 26.16
C HIS A 122 -2.34 -43.35 25.08
N VAL A 123 -1.19 -42.77 25.45
CA VAL A 123 -0.25 -42.16 24.49
C VAL A 123 0.38 -43.23 23.59
N ALA A 124 0.75 -44.38 24.15
CA ALA A 124 1.28 -45.52 23.40
C ALA A 124 0.27 -46.05 22.37
N ALA A 125 -1.01 -46.16 22.76
CA ALA A 125 -2.11 -46.55 21.90
C ALA A 125 -2.57 -45.44 20.94
N ARG A 126 -1.96 -44.24 21.01
CA ARG A 126 -2.34 -43.04 20.25
C ARG A 126 -3.77 -42.57 20.51
N GLU A 127 -4.35 -42.93 21.66
CA GLU A 127 -5.63 -42.44 22.15
C GLU A 127 -5.56 -40.99 22.66
N TYR A 128 -4.35 -40.52 22.98
CA TYR A 128 -4.01 -39.11 23.17
C TYR A 128 -2.73 -38.78 22.41
N ARG A 129 -2.80 -37.77 21.53
CA ARG A 129 -1.69 -37.42 20.63
C ARG A 129 -1.09 -36.04 20.86
N TYR A 130 -1.79 -35.16 21.56
CA TYR A 130 -1.37 -33.78 21.72
C TYR A 130 -1.36 -33.37 23.18
N VAL A 131 -0.47 -32.45 23.53
CA VAL A 131 -0.41 -31.80 24.83
C VAL A 131 -0.78 -30.34 24.70
N SER A 132 -1.64 -29.86 25.59
CA SER A 132 -2.20 -28.53 25.54
C SER A 132 -1.92 -27.70 26.79
N PRO A 133 -0.89 -26.83 26.84
CA PRO A 133 -0.69 -25.91 27.95
C PRO A 133 -1.86 -24.94 28.12
N VAL A 134 -2.26 -24.77 29.37
CA VAL A 134 -3.14 -23.70 29.83
C VAL A 134 -2.30 -22.61 30.46
N PHE A 135 -2.43 -21.39 29.95
CA PHE A 135 -1.59 -20.26 30.35
C PHE A 135 -2.33 -18.95 30.35
N THR A 136 -1.76 -17.97 31.05
CA THR A 136 -2.20 -16.58 30.99
C THR A 136 -1.29 -15.74 30.11
N TRP A 137 -1.85 -14.71 29.48
CA TRP A 137 -1.07 -13.76 28.67
C TRP A 137 -1.49 -12.31 28.89
N ASP A 138 -0.62 -11.40 28.47
CA ASP A 138 -0.81 -9.95 28.45
C ASP A 138 -1.55 -9.53 27.16
N LYS A 139 -2.74 -8.94 27.28
CA LYS A 139 -3.58 -8.63 26.12
C LYS A 139 -3.03 -7.53 25.19
N ASP A 140 -2.09 -6.72 25.66
CA ASP A 140 -1.53 -5.62 24.88
C ASP A 140 -0.30 -6.09 24.09
N THR A 141 0.58 -6.85 24.74
CA THR A 141 1.86 -7.29 24.17
C THR A 141 1.82 -8.69 23.58
N GLY A 142 0.91 -9.53 24.07
CA GLY A 142 0.83 -10.95 23.72
C GLY A 142 1.79 -11.82 24.53
N GLU A 143 2.62 -11.24 25.40
CA GLU A 143 3.58 -11.99 26.22
C GLU A 143 2.86 -13.04 27.07
N VAL A 144 3.33 -14.28 27.02
CA VAL A 144 2.92 -15.29 28.00
C VAL A 144 3.37 -14.85 29.39
N LEU A 145 2.45 -14.88 30.35
CA LEU A 145 2.66 -14.39 31.71
C LEU A 145 2.88 -15.53 32.70
N LYS A 146 2.04 -16.56 32.64
CA LYS A 146 2.11 -17.71 33.56
C LYS A 146 1.61 -18.97 32.87
N LEU A 147 2.34 -20.06 33.05
CA LEU A 147 1.84 -21.42 32.83
C LEU A 147 0.99 -21.83 34.05
N LEU A 148 -0.16 -22.47 33.83
CA LEU A 148 -1.07 -22.94 34.88
C LEU A 148 -1.00 -24.47 35.03
N HIS A 149 -1.27 -25.20 33.94
CA HIS A 149 -1.23 -26.66 33.83
C HIS A 149 -1.20 -27.04 32.33
N GLY A 150 -1.18 -28.33 32.00
CA GLY A 150 -1.39 -28.85 30.65
C GLY A 150 -2.54 -29.85 30.57
N ALA A 151 -2.88 -30.29 29.37
CA ALA A 151 -3.88 -31.34 29.13
C ALA A 151 -3.45 -32.27 27.99
N LEU A 152 -3.70 -33.57 28.11
CA LEU A 152 -3.75 -34.47 26.96
C LEU A 152 -5.06 -34.25 26.20
N VAL A 153 -4.96 -34.00 24.91
CA VAL A 153 -6.11 -33.74 24.04
C VAL A 153 -5.97 -34.47 22.69
N ASN A 154 -7.10 -34.69 22.04
CA ASN A 154 -7.17 -35.30 20.71
C ASN A 154 -7.46 -34.31 19.57
N ASP A 155 -8.02 -33.15 19.89
CA ASP A 155 -8.29 -32.08 18.94
C ASP A 155 -7.35 -30.89 19.22
N PRO A 156 -6.28 -30.71 18.42
CA PRO A 156 -5.25 -29.78 18.78
C PRO A 156 -5.62 -28.32 18.49
N GLY A 157 -5.39 -27.45 19.48
CA GLY A 157 -5.53 -26.00 19.31
C GLY A 157 -4.47 -25.35 18.41
N ILE A 158 -3.35 -26.03 18.10
CA ILE A 158 -2.45 -25.66 16.99
C ILE A 158 -2.31 -26.85 16.04
N ASP A 159 -2.53 -26.60 14.76
CA ASP A 159 -2.26 -27.52 13.66
C ASP A 159 -0.92 -27.11 13.00
N GLY A 160 -0.09 -28.09 12.65
CA GLY A 160 1.16 -27.85 11.92
C GLY A 160 2.42 -27.49 12.72
N LEU A 161 2.46 -27.69 14.05
CA LEU A 161 3.73 -27.74 14.81
C LEU A 161 4.40 -29.12 14.68
N THR A 162 4.59 -29.57 13.44
CA THR A 162 5.36 -30.76 13.09
C THR A 162 6.85 -30.44 13.29
N ASP A 163 7.33 -30.56 14.53
CA ASP A 163 8.77 -30.58 14.75
C ASP A 163 9.31 -31.92 14.28
N PHE A 164 10.18 -31.84 13.27
CA PHE A 164 11.08 -32.88 12.80
C PHE A 164 12.13 -33.30 13.85
N SER A 165 11.75 -33.42 15.13
CA SER A 165 12.61 -33.93 16.20
C SER A 165 12.76 -35.46 16.15
N ALA A 166 11.89 -36.16 15.41
CA ALA A 166 12.04 -37.60 15.13
C ALA A 166 13.28 -37.95 14.29
N LEU A 167 13.99 -36.97 13.70
CA LEU A 167 15.21 -37.22 12.93
C LEU A 167 16.44 -37.60 13.79
N ARG A 168 16.33 -37.59 15.14
CA ARG A 168 17.40 -38.02 16.04
C ARG A 168 17.38 -39.51 16.41
N ALA A 169 16.40 -40.29 15.93
CA ALA A 169 16.36 -41.73 16.15
C ALA A 169 17.14 -42.56 15.10
N PHE A 170 17.63 -41.96 14.01
CA PHE A 170 18.44 -42.65 13.00
C PHE A 170 19.95 -42.50 13.27
N GLY A 171 20.37 -42.74 14.51
CA GLY A 171 21.75 -43.08 14.83
C GLY A 171 21.99 -44.57 14.56
N PRO A 172 23.13 -44.98 13.97
CA PRO A 172 23.30 -46.33 13.47
C PRO A 172 23.71 -47.28 14.60
N GLU A 173 22.81 -47.66 15.50
CA GLU A 173 23.00 -48.87 16.32
C GLU A 173 21.67 -49.61 16.54
N GLY A 174 21.54 -50.68 15.75
CA GLY A 174 20.73 -51.89 15.95
C GLY A 174 19.45 -51.83 16.78
N SER A 175 18.31 -51.98 16.10
CA SER A 175 17.21 -52.81 16.62
C SER A 175 16.34 -53.31 15.46
N THR A 176 16.39 -54.62 15.27
CA THR A 176 15.59 -55.43 14.35
C THR A 176 14.10 -55.42 14.75
N HIS A 177 13.23 -54.83 13.94
CA HIS A 177 11.80 -55.17 13.90
C HIS A 177 11.34 -55.22 12.44
N GLY A 178 11.15 -56.44 11.93
CA GLY A 178 10.62 -56.67 10.59
C GLY A 178 9.10 -56.51 10.55
N GLY A 179 8.58 -55.95 9.46
CA GLY A 179 7.16 -55.98 9.12
C GLY A 179 6.68 -54.78 8.33
N ASP A 180 6.78 -53.58 8.91
CA ASP A 180 6.05 -52.39 8.43
C ASP A 180 6.95 -51.27 7.86
N ASP A 181 8.27 -51.34 8.07
CA ASP A 181 9.22 -50.29 7.66
C ASP A 181 9.41 -50.17 6.14
N MET A 182 9.23 -51.27 5.40
CA MET A 182 9.36 -51.26 3.92
C MET A 182 8.17 -50.58 3.25
N ASP A 183 6.95 -50.76 3.77
CA ASP A 183 5.73 -50.14 3.22
C ASP A 183 5.71 -48.61 3.44
N LEU A 184 6.26 -48.13 4.56
CA LEU A 184 6.41 -46.70 4.81
C LEU A 184 7.49 -46.07 3.93
N LEU A 185 8.62 -46.75 3.74
CA LEU A 185 9.71 -46.27 2.89
C LEU A 185 9.26 -46.16 1.43
N GLU A 186 8.57 -47.18 0.91
CA GLU A 186 8.02 -47.15 -0.45
C GLU A 186 7.00 -46.02 -0.64
N LYS A 187 6.12 -45.77 0.35
CA LYS A 187 5.17 -44.65 0.31
C LYS A 187 5.86 -43.29 0.36
N LEU A 188 6.93 -43.15 1.14
CA LEU A 188 7.73 -41.92 1.21
C LEU A 188 8.48 -41.67 -0.10
N LEU A 189 9.09 -42.68 -0.69
CA LEU A 189 9.75 -42.58 -2.00
C LEU A 189 8.73 -42.23 -3.09
N GLY A 190 7.57 -42.89 -3.08
CA GLY A 190 6.45 -42.56 -3.98
C GLY A 190 5.96 -41.12 -3.82
N ALA A 191 5.83 -40.61 -2.59
CA ALA A 191 5.45 -39.22 -2.33
C ALA A 191 6.52 -38.22 -2.79
N LEU A 192 7.80 -38.61 -2.79
CA LEU A 192 8.91 -37.84 -3.33
C LEU A 192 9.05 -37.96 -4.85
N GLY A 193 8.23 -38.79 -5.50
CA GLY A 193 8.33 -39.08 -6.94
C GLY A 193 9.55 -39.92 -7.32
N LEU A 194 10.12 -40.65 -6.35
CA LEU A 194 11.25 -41.53 -6.50
C LEU A 194 10.79 -42.99 -6.66
N PRO A 195 11.58 -43.84 -7.34
CA PRO A 195 11.27 -45.26 -7.44
C PRO A 195 11.39 -45.94 -6.07
N ALA A 196 10.65 -47.05 -5.88
CA ALA A 196 10.56 -47.77 -4.61
C ALA A 196 11.90 -48.37 -4.13
N ASP A 197 12.86 -48.55 -5.04
CA ASP A 197 14.22 -49.03 -4.78
C ASP A 197 15.25 -47.89 -4.68
N ALA A 198 14.82 -46.63 -4.66
CA ALA A 198 15.73 -45.50 -4.51
C ALA A 198 16.48 -45.59 -3.17
N ASP A 199 17.80 -45.43 -3.24
CA ASP A 199 18.65 -45.44 -2.06
C ASP A 199 18.39 -44.21 -1.17
N ALA A 200 18.82 -44.33 0.09
CA ALA A 200 18.67 -43.28 1.09
C ALA A 200 19.37 -41.97 0.71
N GLU A 201 20.45 -42.05 -0.08
CA GLU A 201 21.21 -40.88 -0.54
C GLU A 201 20.40 -40.07 -1.56
N THR A 202 19.75 -40.75 -2.51
CA THR A 202 18.84 -40.17 -3.50
C THR A 202 17.60 -39.58 -2.84
N GLY A 203 17.03 -40.29 -1.85
CA GLY A 203 15.93 -39.78 -1.04
C GLY A 203 16.29 -38.47 -0.32
N LEU A 204 17.44 -38.45 0.37
CA LEU A 204 17.91 -37.27 1.11
C LEU A 204 18.24 -36.10 0.18
N ALA A 205 18.86 -36.35 -0.97
CA ALA A 205 19.14 -35.33 -1.97
C ALA A 205 17.85 -34.68 -2.50
N THR A 206 16.81 -35.49 -2.73
CA THR A 206 15.50 -35.02 -3.22
C THR A 206 14.78 -34.18 -2.17
N VAL A 207 14.75 -34.62 -0.91
CA VAL A 207 14.17 -33.84 0.20
C VAL A 207 14.93 -32.52 0.39
N THR A 208 16.26 -32.54 0.31
CA THR A 208 17.09 -31.33 0.40
C THR A 208 16.77 -30.35 -0.73
N ALA A 209 16.62 -30.86 -1.96
CA ALA A 209 16.25 -30.04 -3.12
C ALA A 209 14.83 -29.46 -3.00
N LEU A 210 13.87 -30.24 -2.48
CA LEU A 210 12.51 -29.77 -2.22
C LEU A 210 12.47 -28.70 -1.12
N LYS A 211 13.21 -28.89 -0.02
CA LYS A 211 13.36 -27.90 1.05
C LYS A 211 13.97 -26.60 0.52
N ALA A 212 14.99 -26.68 -0.32
CA ALA A 212 15.60 -25.51 -0.95
C ALA A 212 14.63 -24.79 -1.90
N LYS A 213 13.79 -25.52 -2.64
CA LYS A 213 12.74 -24.93 -3.50
C LYS A 213 11.63 -24.28 -2.68
N ALA A 214 11.19 -24.90 -1.59
CA ALA A 214 10.18 -24.33 -0.68
C ALA A 214 10.67 -23.01 -0.07
N GLY A 215 11.91 -22.97 0.45
CA GLY A 215 12.50 -21.73 0.97
C GLY A 215 12.62 -20.62 -0.08
N LYS A 216 12.91 -20.97 -1.35
CA LYS A 216 12.88 -19.99 -2.46
C LYS A 216 11.47 -19.48 -2.75
N ALA A 217 10.45 -20.32 -2.65
CA ALA A 217 9.05 -19.92 -2.84
C ALA A 217 8.57 -18.95 -1.75
N ASP A 218 8.98 -19.17 -0.49
CA ASP A 218 8.68 -18.25 0.62
C ASP A 218 9.39 -16.90 0.46
N ALA A 219 10.66 -16.93 0.02
CA ALA A 219 11.41 -15.72 -0.30
C ALA A 219 10.76 -14.93 -1.45
N LEU A 220 10.37 -15.60 -2.54
CA LEU A 220 9.65 -14.97 -3.65
C LEU A 220 8.28 -14.43 -3.22
N THR A 221 7.57 -15.13 -2.35
CA THR A 221 6.28 -14.66 -1.81
C THR A 221 6.47 -13.39 -0.99
N THR A 222 7.53 -13.33 -0.18
CA THR A 222 7.91 -12.14 0.60
C THR A 222 8.32 -10.97 -0.31
N GLU A 223 9.10 -11.24 -1.35
CA GLU A 223 9.53 -10.23 -2.32
C GLU A 223 8.36 -9.67 -3.14
N VAL A 224 7.43 -10.54 -3.57
CA VAL A 224 6.19 -10.12 -4.25
C VAL A 224 5.30 -9.29 -3.32
N ALA A 225 5.19 -9.67 -2.04
CA ALA A 225 4.46 -8.88 -1.05
C ALA A 225 5.12 -7.51 -0.81
N ALA A 226 6.45 -7.45 -0.73
CA ALA A 226 7.20 -6.21 -0.59
C ALA A 226 7.07 -5.31 -1.83
N LEU A 227 7.14 -5.87 -3.04
CA LEU A 227 6.92 -5.13 -4.30
C LEU A 227 5.50 -4.59 -4.42
N LYS A 228 4.48 -5.37 -3.99
CA LYS A 228 3.08 -4.92 -3.93
C LYS A 228 2.85 -3.83 -2.88
N ALA A 229 3.58 -3.88 -1.77
CA ALA A 229 3.50 -2.88 -0.70
C ALA A 229 4.28 -1.59 -1.02
N SER A 230 5.26 -1.67 -1.93
CA SER A 230 5.95 -0.50 -2.46
C SER A 230 5.04 0.22 -3.44
N ALA A 231 4.22 1.14 -2.93
CA ALA A 231 3.48 2.05 -3.78
C ALA A 231 4.45 2.79 -4.72
N PRO A 232 4.17 2.89 -6.03
CA PRO A 232 5.03 3.64 -6.95
C PRO A 232 5.25 5.03 -6.38
N ASP A 233 6.51 5.38 -6.11
CA ASP A 233 6.88 6.67 -5.54
C ASP A 233 6.29 7.77 -6.44
N PRO A 234 5.31 8.56 -5.95
CA PRO A 234 4.64 9.57 -6.77
C PRO A 234 5.58 10.70 -7.19
N ALA A 235 6.77 10.84 -6.57
CA ALA A 235 7.81 11.76 -7.01
C ALA A 235 8.63 11.23 -8.20
N ARG A 236 8.60 9.91 -8.46
CA ARG A 236 9.34 9.25 -9.55
C ARG A 236 8.45 8.66 -10.63
N PHE A 237 7.20 8.33 -10.31
CA PHE A 237 6.24 7.69 -11.20
C PHE A 237 4.90 8.43 -11.13
N VAL A 238 4.58 9.15 -12.21
CA VAL A 238 3.26 9.75 -12.43
C VAL A 238 2.39 8.82 -13.26
N SER A 239 1.08 8.83 -13.00
CA SER A 239 0.14 8.05 -13.80
C SER A 239 0.13 8.54 -15.25
N VAL A 240 -0.08 7.62 -16.19
CA VAL A 240 -0.23 7.95 -17.62
C VAL A 240 -1.41 8.91 -17.83
N GLU A 241 -2.45 8.80 -17.02
CA GLU A 241 -3.60 9.69 -17.02
C GLU A 241 -3.21 11.13 -16.65
N THR A 242 -2.44 11.31 -15.56
CA THR A 242 -1.92 12.62 -15.15
C THR A 242 -1.01 13.23 -16.21
N MET A 243 -0.13 12.42 -16.82
CA MET A 243 0.74 12.91 -17.92
C MET A 243 -0.07 13.35 -19.14
N ARG A 244 -1.12 12.60 -19.51
CA ARG A 244 -2.00 12.95 -20.63
C ARG A 244 -2.85 14.19 -20.33
N ALA A 245 -3.33 14.35 -19.10
CA ALA A 245 -4.02 15.55 -18.66
C ALA A 245 -3.11 16.78 -18.78
N LEU A 246 -1.87 16.68 -18.28
CA LEU A 246 -0.89 17.77 -18.38
C LEU A 246 -0.51 18.10 -19.83
N GLN A 247 -0.34 17.09 -20.69
CA GLN A 247 -0.12 17.31 -22.12
C GLN A 247 -1.28 18.06 -22.79
N THR A 248 -2.52 17.75 -22.40
CA THR A 248 -3.73 18.41 -22.91
C THR A 248 -3.79 19.85 -22.44
N GLU A 249 -3.51 20.12 -21.17
CA GLU A 249 -3.44 21.50 -20.63
C GLU A 249 -2.33 22.32 -21.29
N VAL A 250 -1.14 21.74 -21.47
CA VAL A 250 -0.03 22.43 -22.15
C VAL A 250 -0.38 22.74 -23.61
N ALA A 251 -1.04 21.81 -24.31
CA ALA A 251 -1.51 22.07 -25.67
C ALA A 251 -2.55 23.19 -25.71
N ALA A 252 -3.52 23.20 -24.79
CA ALA A 252 -4.53 24.24 -24.69
C ALA A 252 -3.91 25.62 -24.37
N LEU A 253 -2.99 25.68 -23.40
CA LEU A 253 -2.26 26.90 -23.04
C LEU A 253 -1.44 27.44 -24.21
N LYS A 254 -0.78 26.58 -24.99
CA LYS A 254 -0.04 26.99 -26.19
C LYS A 254 -0.97 27.60 -27.24
N THR A 255 -2.11 26.96 -27.51
CA THR A 255 -3.12 27.49 -28.44
C THR A 255 -3.66 28.83 -27.96
N GLN A 256 -3.91 28.99 -26.66
CA GLN A 256 -4.38 30.24 -26.08
C GLN A 256 -3.33 31.36 -26.20
N LEU A 257 -2.06 31.05 -25.93
CA LEU A 257 -0.96 32.01 -26.04
C LEU A 257 -0.79 32.47 -27.50
N GLN A 258 -0.79 31.52 -28.45
CA GLN A 258 -0.72 31.82 -29.88
C GLN A 258 -1.91 32.67 -30.33
N GLY A 259 -3.13 32.33 -29.91
CA GLY A 259 -4.33 33.12 -30.23
C GLY A 259 -4.24 34.55 -29.70
N GLY A 260 -3.80 34.74 -28.44
CA GLY A 260 -3.60 36.06 -27.85
C GLY A 260 -2.51 36.89 -28.55
N GLU A 261 -1.43 36.25 -28.97
CA GLU A 261 -0.36 36.90 -29.73
C GLU A 261 -0.82 37.35 -31.12
N VAL A 262 -1.56 36.50 -31.84
CA VAL A 262 -2.16 36.81 -33.14
C VAL A 262 -3.17 37.95 -33.01
N ASP A 263 -4.03 37.91 -31.99
CA ASP A 263 -4.99 38.97 -31.69
C ASP A 263 -4.31 40.31 -31.46
N GLY A 264 -3.21 40.32 -30.70
CA GLY A 264 -2.39 41.50 -30.48
C GLY A 264 -1.79 42.04 -31.77
N LEU A 265 -1.14 41.18 -32.56
CA LEU A 265 -0.50 41.56 -33.82
C LEU A 265 -1.50 42.13 -34.83
N VAL A 266 -2.67 41.49 -34.97
CA VAL A 266 -3.73 41.94 -35.90
C VAL A 266 -4.31 43.28 -35.45
N LYS A 267 -4.60 43.47 -34.15
CA LYS A 267 -5.09 44.75 -33.62
C LYS A 267 -4.08 45.88 -33.82
N THR A 268 -2.81 45.63 -33.52
CA THR A 268 -1.73 46.61 -33.74
C THR A 268 -1.58 46.94 -35.24
N ALA A 269 -1.59 45.93 -36.11
CA ALA A 269 -1.47 46.15 -37.55
C ALA A 269 -2.65 46.93 -38.16
N LEU A 270 -3.87 46.72 -37.67
CA LEU A 270 -5.05 47.50 -38.06
C LEU A 270 -4.94 48.96 -37.58
N ALA A 271 -4.51 49.17 -36.34
CA ALA A 271 -4.31 50.52 -35.77
C ALA A 271 -3.21 51.29 -36.51
N GLU A 272 -2.12 50.62 -36.90
CA GLU A 272 -1.02 51.20 -37.67
C GLU A 272 -1.33 51.34 -39.17
N SER A 273 -2.56 51.03 -39.62
CA SER A 273 -2.94 51.06 -41.05
C SER A 273 -2.06 50.16 -41.95
N ARG A 274 -1.41 49.15 -41.36
CA ARG A 274 -0.60 48.15 -42.08
C ARG A 274 -1.43 46.96 -42.54
N LEU A 275 -2.65 46.81 -42.01
CA LEU A 275 -3.62 45.80 -42.43
C LEU A 275 -4.94 46.50 -42.79
N LEU A 276 -5.59 46.05 -43.87
CA LEU A 276 -6.95 46.49 -44.22
C LEU A 276 -7.99 45.74 -43.35
N PRO A 277 -9.12 46.35 -42.98
CA PRO A 277 -10.19 45.65 -42.26
C PRO A 277 -10.69 44.39 -42.99
N ALA A 278 -10.73 44.41 -44.33
CA ALA A 278 -11.09 43.26 -45.14
C ALA A 278 -10.09 42.09 -45.06
N GLN A 279 -8.85 42.35 -44.62
CA GLN A 279 -7.79 41.35 -44.47
C GLN A 279 -7.67 40.82 -43.04
N GLU A 280 -8.50 41.30 -42.10
CA GLU A 280 -8.46 40.88 -40.70
C GLU A 280 -8.65 39.36 -40.55
N THR A 281 -9.68 38.81 -41.17
CA THR A 281 -9.98 37.36 -41.12
C THR A 281 -8.83 36.54 -41.66
N TRP A 282 -8.25 36.94 -42.79
CA TRP A 282 -7.09 36.28 -43.38
C TRP A 282 -5.86 36.34 -42.46
N ALA A 283 -5.58 37.49 -41.85
CA ALA A 283 -4.44 37.65 -40.96
C ALA A 283 -4.57 36.80 -39.69
N ARG A 284 -5.79 36.69 -39.15
CA ARG A 284 -6.11 35.81 -38.02
C ARG A 284 -5.94 34.34 -38.39
N GLU A 285 -6.39 33.92 -39.57
CA GLU A 285 -6.21 32.55 -40.06
C GLU A 285 -4.74 32.22 -40.32
N LEU A 286 -3.97 33.14 -40.91
CA LEU A 286 -2.54 32.98 -41.13
C LEU A 286 -1.78 32.89 -39.81
N GLY A 287 -2.03 33.81 -38.88
CA GLY A 287 -1.40 33.82 -37.57
C GLY A 287 -1.73 32.58 -36.74
N GLY A 288 -2.96 32.07 -36.83
CA GLY A 288 -3.36 30.83 -36.17
C GLY A 288 -2.64 29.58 -36.70
N LYS A 289 -2.13 29.61 -37.94
CA LYS A 289 -1.33 28.53 -38.54
C LYS A 289 0.17 28.75 -38.33
N ASP A 290 0.64 29.98 -38.47
CA ASP A 290 2.03 30.37 -38.34
C ASP A 290 2.16 31.86 -37.93
N VAL A 291 2.40 32.07 -36.64
CA VAL A 291 2.61 33.41 -36.06
C VAL A 291 3.87 34.07 -36.64
N ALA A 292 4.90 33.30 -36.98
CA ALA A 292 6.14 33.84 -37.52
C ALA A 292 5.93 34.34 -38.96
N ALA A 293 5.16 33.63 -39.77
CA ALA A 293 4.75 34.07 -41.09
C ALA A 293 3.93 35.37 -41.04
N LEU A 294 2.99 35.49 -40.10
CA LEU A 294 2.24 36.73 -39.89
C LEU A 294 3.17 37.90 -39.50
N LYS A 295 4.09 37.70 -38.56
CA LYS A 295 5.07 38.73 -38.18
C LYS A 295 5.96 39.15 -39.34
N SER A 296 6.44 38.19 -40.14
CA SER A 296 7.24 38.46 -41.32
C SER A 296 6.46 39.26 -42.36
N TYR A 297 5.21 38.88 -42.63
CA TYR A 297 4.34 39.63 -43.53
C TYR A 297 4.16 41.05 -43.04
N LEU A 298 3.72 41.23 -41.80
CA LEU A 298 3.55 42.56 -41.20
C LEU A 298 4.83 43.38 -41.30
N GLY A 299 6.00 42.80 -41.02
CA GLY A 299 7.32 43.44 -41.16
C GLY A 299 7.63 43.99 -42.56
N THR A 300 7.05 43.40 -43.61
CA THR A 300 7.21 43.88 -45.00
C THR A 300 6.16 44.89 -45.44
N VAL A 301 5.01 44.96 -44.75
CA VAL A 301 3.93 45.88 -45.12
C VAL A 301 4.17 47.26 -44.54
N THR A 302 4.26 48.27 -45.41
CA THR A 302 4.29 49.69 -45.06
C THR A 302 2.88 50.23 -44.81
N PRO A 303 2.68 51.12 -43.82
CA PRO A 303 1.38 51.73 -43.53
C PRO A 303 0.73 52.37 -44.76
N ASN A 304 -0.55 52.10 -45.01
CA ASN A 304 -1.30 52.71 -46.10
C ASN A 304 -1.75 54.13 -45.70
N PRO A 305 -1.25 55.19 -46.35
CA PRO A 305 -1.59 56.58 -46.01
C PRO A 305 -3.07 56.93 -46.21
N ALA A 306 -3.79 56.20 -47.07
CA ALA A 306 -5.21 56.41 -47.32
C ALA A 306 -6.09 55.95 -46.14
N LEU A 307 -5.61 55.00 -45.34
CA LEU A 307 -6.28 54.55 -44.10
C LEU A 307 -5.87 55.41 -42.89
N ALA A 308 -4.71 56.08 -42.95
CA ALA A 308 -4.19 56.98 -41.91
C ALA A 308 -4.91 58.35 -41.85
N GLY A 309 -6.11 58.46 -42.42
CA GLY A 309 -6.97 59.64 -42.28
C GLY A 309 -6.70 60.81 -43.24
N LYS A 310 -5.95 60.61 -44.34
CA LYS A 310 -5.88 61.61 -45.41
C LYS A 310 -6.87 61.27 -46.53
N THR A 311 -8.13 61.66 -46.33
CA THR A 311 -9.10 61.74 -47.44
C THR A 311 -8.59 62.73 -48.48
N GLN A 312 -8.75 62.39 -49.77
CA GLN A 312 -8.31 63.21 -50.92
C GLN A 312 -9.03 64.57 -51.00
N THR A 313 -10.01 64.81 -50.13
CA THR A 313 -10.56 66.12 -49.80
C THR A 313 -10.22 66.37 -48.32
N GLU A 314 -9.50 67.44 -48.00
CA GLU A 314 -9.21 67.86 -46.62
C GLU A 314 -10.49 68.29 -45.87
N GLY A 315 -11.48 67.41 -45.73
CA GLY A 315 -12.72 67.71 -45.00
C GLY A 315 -13.57 68.84 -45.59
N LYS A 316 -13.43 69.22 -46.86
CA LYS A 316 -14.38 70.14 -47.51
C LYS A 316 -15.61 69.36 -47.98
N GLY A 317 -16.58 69.23 -47.08
CA GLY A 317 -17.93 68.78 -47.38
C GLY A 317 -18.63 69.70 -48.37
N ALA A 318 -19.56 69.11 -49.14
CA ALA A 318 -20.48 69.85 -49.99
C ALA A 318 -21.30 70.84 -49.13
N GLY A 319 -21.45 72.06 -49.65
CA GLY A 319 -21.84 73.26 -48.91
C GLY A 319 -23.05 73.09 -47.98
N SER A 320 -22.84 73.45 -46.72
CA SER A 320 -23.92 73.84 -45.81
C SER A 320 -24.05 75.36 -45.86
N ARG A 321 -25.23 75.82 -46.29
CA ARG A 321 -25.66 77.21 -46.27
C ARG A 321 -25.94 77.61 -44.83
N ASP A 322 -25.06 78.42 -44.24
CA ASP A 322 -25.37 79.29 -43.11
C ASP A 322 -24.58 80.60 -43.30
N GLU A 323 -25.12 81.49 -44.12
CA GLU A 323 -24.60 82.85 -44.29
C GLU A 323 -25.77 83.83 -44.42
N ALA A 324 -26.21 84.40 -43.30
CA ALA A 324 -27.00 85.64 -43.31
C ALA A 324 -26.35 86.78 -42.51
N THR A 325 -25.19 86.58 -41.88
CA THR A 325 -24.59 87.60 -41.01
C THR A 325 -23.07 87.80 -41.13
N THR A 326 -22.38 87.06 -42.00
CA THR A 326 -20.94 87.30 -42.28
C THR A 326 -20.63 87.14 -43.77
N LEU A 327 -19.79 88.04 -44.30
CA LEU A 327 -19.34 88.01 -45.69
C LEU A 327 -18.28 86.92 -45.87
N SER A 328 -18.43 86.10 -46.89
CA SER A 328 -17.42 85.10 -47.25
C SER A 328 -16.13 85.77 -47.72
N VAL A 329 -15.02 85.02 -47.70
CA VAL A 329 -13.70 85.48 -48.15
C VAL A 329 -13.74 85.95 -49.63
N VAL A 330 -14.61 85.36 -50.44
CA VAL A 330 -14.82 85.74 -51.85
C VAL A 330 -15.58 87.06 -51.96
N GLU A 331 -16.59 87.27 -51.12
CA GLU A 331 -17.39 88.51 -51.11
C GLU A 331 -16.57 89.71 -50.61
N LEU A 332 -15.66 89.49 -49.66
CA LEU A 332 -14.67 90.50 -49.25
C LEU A 332 -13.69 90.86 -50.37
N ALA A 333 -13.33 89.90 -51.23
CA ALA A 333 -12.48 90.16 -52.39
C ALA A 333 -13.22 90.96 -53.48
N VAL A 334 -14.52 90.70 -53.69
CA VAL A 334 -15.37 91.47 -54.60
C VAL A 334 -15.53 92.91 -54.12
N CYS A 335 -15.80 93.15 -52.83
CA CYS A 335 -15.88 94.50 -52.26
C CYS A 335 -14.60 95.31 -52.49
N LYS A 336 -13.43 94.66 -52.35
CA LYS A 336 -12.13 95.29 -52.63
C LYS A 336 -11.90 95.59 -54.11
N ALA A 337 -12.41 94.75 -55.02
CA ALA A 337 -12.24 94.91 -56.46
C ALA A 337 -13.20 95.96 -57.06
N THR A 338 -14.40 96.12 -56.51
CA THR A 338 -15.43 97.05 -57.02
C THR A 338 -15.48 98.38 -56.28
N GLY A 339 -14.72 98.52 -55.19
CA GLY A 339 -14.67 99.74 -54.38
C GLY A 339 -15.92 99.96 -53.52
N THR A 340 -16.77 98.95 -53.36
CA THR A 340 -17.98 99.00 -52.53
C THR A 340 -17.63 98.68 -51.08
N SER A 341 -18.18 99.42 -50.11
CA SER A 341 -17.93 99.17 -48.69
C SER A 341 -18.57 97.84 -48.24
N ALA A 342 -17.94 97.15 -47.29
CA ALA A 342 -18.44 95.87 -46.78
C ALA A 342 -19.82 96.01 -46.09
N GLU A 343 -20.11 97.18 -45.51
CA GLU A 343 -21.42 97.48 -44.90
C GLU A 343 -22.52 97.70 -45.93
N ASP A 344 -22.22 98.36 -47.06
CA ASP A 344 -23.19 98.55 -48.14
C ASP A 344 -23.51 97.22 -48.84
N PHE A 345 -22.49 96.38 -49.05
CA PHE A 345 -22.67 95.05 -49.64
C PHE A 345 -23.50 94.13 -48.72
N LEU A 346 -23.33 94.22 -47.39
CA LEU A 346 -24.18 93.52 -46.42
C LEU A 346 -25.63 94.02 -46.44
N LYS A 347 -25.87 95.33 -46.56
CA LYS A 347 -27.22 95.89 -46.70
C LYS A 347 -27.91 95.43 -47.98
N THR A 348 -27.21 95.37 -49.11
CA THR A 348 -27.77 94.84 -50.37
C THR A 348 -28.04 93.33 -50.27
N LYS A 349 -27.15 92.56 -49.64
CA LYS A 349 -27.33 91.11 -49.41
C LYS A 349 -28.55 90.85 -48.50
N GLN A 350 -28.78 91.67 -47.49
CA GLN A 350 -29.95 91.57 -46.60
C GLN A 350 -31.25 92.06 -47.25
N ALA A 351 -31.20 93.11 -48.08
CA ALA A 351 -32.37 93.62 -48.81
C ALA A 351 -32.83 92.71 -49.97
N THR A 352 -31.93 91.88 -50.50
CA THR A 352 -32.25 90.90 -51.56
C THR A 352 -32.68 89.54 -50.98
N ALA A 353 -32.55 89.34 -49.66
CA ALA A 353 -32.94 88.14 -48.94
C ALA A 353 -34.29 88.28 -48.18
N ALA A 354 -34.97 89.42 -48.31
CA ALA A 354 -36.35 89.67 -47.87
C ALA A 354 -37.30 89.71 -49.07
#